data_AF-A0A150NDI4-F1
#
_entry.id   AF-A0A150NDI4-F1
#
_cell.length_a   1.000
_cell.length_b   1.000
_cell.length_c   1.000
_cell.angle_alpha   90.00
_cell.angle_beta   90.00
_cell.angle_gamma   90.00
#
_symmetry.space_group_name_H-M   'P 1'
#
loop_
_entity.id
_entity.type
_entity.pdbx_description
1 polymer ?
#
loop_
_entity_poly.entity_id
_entity_poly.type
_entity_poly.pdbx_seq_one_letter_code
_entity_poly.pdbx_strand_id
1 'polypeptide(L)'
;MLQLLADNELSIAAIAKSFPISRTAVNKHLRVLSEARLGSCRKTGRETRYRLEPEPLVELKTWLSFFEGYWMNGLRLSSVWWKRMRSHHNGKIA
;
A
#
# COMPACT_ATOMS: atom_id res chain seq x y z
N MET A 1 1.05 -7.06 -6.33
CA MET A 1 0.20 -6.78 -7.51
C MET A 1 0.00 -5.30 -7.73
N LEU A 2 -0.48 -4.53 -6.73
CA LEU A 2 -0.57 -3.06 -6.83
C LEU A 2 0.76 -2.41 -7.22
N GLN A 3 1.86 -2.73 -6.53
CA GLN A 3 3.19 -2.19 -6.87
C GLN A 3 3.64 -2.49 -8.32
N LEU A 4 3.31 -3.68 -8.84
CA LEU A 4 3.65 -4.06 -10.22
C LEU A 4 2.91 -3.19 -11.26
N LEU A 5 1.72 -2.72 -10.92
CA LEU A 5 0.84 -1.96 -11.80
C LEU A 5 0.91 -0.44 -11.54
N ALA A 6 1.75 0.00 -10.60
CA ALA A 6 1.84 1.40 -10.20
C ALA A 6 2.31 2.30 -11.36
N ASP A 7 3.28 1.83 -12.14
CA ASP A 7 3.90 2.63 -13.20
C ASP A 7 3.40 2.29 -14.60
N ASN A 8 2.77 1.12 -14.78
CA ASN A 8 2.46 0.60 -16.11
C ASN A 8 1.15 -0.19 -16.16
N GLU A 9 0.43 0.01 -17.26
CA GLU A 9 -0.67 -0.84 -17.66
C GLU A 9 -0.15 -2.14 -18.30
N LEU A 10 -0.57 -3.28 -17.77
CA LEU A 10 -0.07 -4.59 -18.18
C LEU A 10 -1.19 -5.52 -18.66
N SER A 11 -0.87 -6.45 -19.56
CA SER A 11 -1.82 -7.50 -19.92
C SER A 11 -2.02 -8.47 -18.76
N ILE A 12 -3.23 -9.03 -18.61
CA ILE A 12 -3.51 -10.04 -17.57
C ILE A 12 -2.54 -11.23 -17.68
N ALA A 13 -2.11 -11.57 -18.90
CA ALA A 13 -1.10 -12.60 -19.13
C ALA A 13 0.27 -12.22 -18.54
N ALA A 14 0.73 -10.99 -18.73
CA ALA A 14 1.99 -10.50 -18.17
C ALA A 14 1.93 -10.40 -16.64
N ILE A 15 0.81 -9.93 -16.09
CA ILE A 15 0.57 -9.90 -14.64
C ILE A 15 0.64 -11.32 -14.07
N ALA A 16 -0.02 -12.29 -14.71
CA ALA A 16 -0.04 -13.66 -14.23
C ALA A 16 1.34 -14.32 -14.23
N LYS A 17 2.22 -13.97 -15.16
CA LYS A 17 3.61 -14.46 -15.18
C LYS A 17 4.46 -13.92 -14.02
N SER A 18 4.05 -12.83 -13.38
CA SER A 18 4.81 -12.16 -12.32
C SER A 18 4.54 -12.74 -10.93
N PHE A 19 3.64 -13.73 -10.80
CA PHE A 19 3.29 -14.33 -9.51
C PHE A 19 3.32 -15.87 -9.59
N PRO A 20 3.80 -16.56 -8.55
CA PRO A 20 3.82 -18.01 -8.48
C PRO A 20 2.45 -18.58 -8.05
N ILE A 21 1.36 -18.10 -8.66
CA ILE A 21 -0.02 -18.54 -8.39
C ILE A 21 -0.77 -18.78 -9.70
N SER A 22 -1.89 -19.47 -9.64
CA SER A 22 -2.68 -19.76 -10.84
C SER A 22 -3.25 -18.49 -11.47
N ARG A 23 -3.45 -18.51 -12.79
CA ARG A 23 -4.08 -17.40 -13.52
C ARG A 23 -5.51 -17.11 -13.03
N THR A 24 -6.22 -18.12 -12.54
CA THR A 24 -7.52 -17.96 -11.89
C THR A 24 -7.42 -17.17 -10.59
N ALA A 25 -6.40 -17.44 -9.76
CA ALA A 25 -6.17 -16.67 -8.54
C ALA A 25 -5.82 -15.20 -8.85
N VAL A 26 -4.99 -14.97 -9.87
CA VAL A 26 -4.67 -13.61 -10.37
C VAL A 26 -5.95 -12.88 -10.79
N ASN A 27 -6.81 -13.52 -11.59
CA ASN A 27 -8.09 -12.91 -11.98
C ASN A 27 -8.99 -12.59 -10.78
N LYS A 28 -9.02 -13.45 -9.74
CA LYS A 28 -9.73 -13.15 -8.50
C LYS A 28 -9.18 -11.90 -7.81
N HIS A 29 -7.86 -11.76 -7.70
CA HIS A 29 -7.25 -10.55 -7.14
C HIS A 29 -7.54 -9.30 -7.97
N LEU A 30 -7.45 -9.38 -9.31
CA LEU A 30 -7.79 -8.25 -10.19
C LEU A 30 -9.25 -7.84 -10.04
N ARG A 31 -10.15 -8.82 -9.88
CA ARG A 31 -11.57 -8.56 -9.63
C ARG A 31 -11.78 -7.83 -8.30
N VAL A 32 -11.16 -8.29 -7.21
CA VAL A 32 -11.24 -7.61 -5.90
C VAL A 32 -10.72 -6.17 -5.99
N LEU A 33 -9.61 -5.95 -6.71
CA LEU A 33 -9.07 -4.61 -6.92
C LEU A 33 -10.05 -3.73 -7.71
N SER A 34 -10.71 -4.26 -8.74
CA SER A 34 -11.73 -3.51 -9.48
C SER A 34 -13.00 -3.25 -8.66
N GLU A 35 -13.44 -4.18 -7.83
CA GLU A 35 -14.56 -3.99 -6.90
C GLU A 35 -14.24 -2.89 -5.86
N ALA A 36 -12.98 -2.80 -5.44
CA ALA A 36 -12.47 -1.71 -4.60
C ALA A 36 -12.20 -0.40 -5.37
N ARG A 37 -12.55 -0.32 -6.66
CA ARG A 37 -12.30 0.80 -7.58
C ARG A 37 -10.82 1.10 -7.82
N LEU A 38 -9.91 0.23 -7.40
CA LEU A 38 -8.47 0.41 -7.50
C LEU A 38 -7.90 0.10 -8.89
N GLY A 39 -8.71 -0.38 -9.83
CA GLY A 39 -8.23 -0.62 -11.18
C GLY A 39 -9.31 -1.00 -12.17
N SER A 40 -9.04 -0.72 -13.43
CA SER A 40 -9.93 -0.97 -14.56
C SER A 40 -9.29 -1.93 -15.56
N CYS A 41 -10.13 -2.61 -16.34
CA CYS A 41 -9.67 -3.48 -17.42
C CYS A 41 -10.23 -3.02 -18.77
N ARG A 42 -9.40 -3.09 -19.81
CA ARG A 42 -9.81 -2.82 -21.19
C ARG A 42 -9.30 -3.88 -22.14
N LYS A 43 -10.09 -4.20 -23.16
CA LYS A 43 -9.64 -5.07 -24.25
C LYS A 43 -8.85 -4.23 -25.26
N THR A 44 -7.65 -4.66 -25.58
CA THR A 44 -6.78 -4.06 -26.60
C THR A 44 -6.36 -5.17 -27.56
N GLY A 45 -7.05 -5.26 -28.70
CA GLY A 45 -6.88 -6.36 -29.65
C GLY A 45 -7.24 -7.71 -29.03
N ARG A 46 -6.27 -8.63 -28.97
CA ARG A 46 -6.44 -9.98 -28.39
C ARG A 46 -6.11 -10.05 -26.90
N GLU A 47 -5.61 -8.97 -26.30
CA GLU A 47 -5.23 -8.94 -24.89
C GLU A 47 -6.23 -8.13 -24.06
N THR A 48 -6.46 -8.58 -22.82
CA THR A 48 -7.08 -7.74 -21.79
C THR A 48 -5.97 -7.11 -20.98
N ARG A 49 -5.97 -5.78 -20.89
CA ARG A 49 -5.04 -4.98 -20.12
C ARG A 49 -5.69 -4.45 -18.86
N TYR A 50 -4.88 -4.30 -17.83
CA TYR A 50 -5.29 -3.82 -16.52
C TYR A 50 -4.44 -2.62 -16.12
N ARG A 51 -5.09 -1.58 -15.60
CA ARG A 51 -4.48 -0.34 -15.14
C ARG A 51 -4.97 -0.05 -13.73
N LEU A 52 -4.10 0.51 -12.88
CA LEU A 52 -4.53 1.04 -11.59
C LEU A 52 -5.15 2.42 -11.75
N GLU A 53 -6.22 2.64 -10.99
CA GLU A 53 -6.81 3.96 -10.84
C GLU A 53 -6.29 4.58 -9.53
N PRO A 54 -5.62 5.75 -9.58
CA PRO A 54 -5.06 6.38 -8.40
C PRO A 54 -6.11 7.00 -7.47
N GLU A 55 -7.31 7.33 -7.96
CA GLU A 55 -8.33 8.09 -7.25
C GLU A 55 -8.67 7.52 -5.86
N PRO A 56 -8.97 6.23 -5.68
CA PRO A 56 -9.31 5.70 -4.35
C PRO A 56 -8.12 5.74 -3.38
N LEU A 57 -6.89 5.67 -3.89
CA LEU A 57 -5.69 5.80 -3.06
C LEU A 57 -5.48 7.25 -2.61
N VAL A 58 -5.84 8.23 -3.45
CA VAL A 58 -5.82 9.65 -3.10
C VAL A 58 -6.87 9.96 -2.04
N GLU A 59 -8.09 9.42 -2.18
CA GLU A 59 -9.15 9.52 -1.17
C GLU A 59 -8.70 8.92 0.16
N LEU A 60 -8.11 7.72 0.14
CA LEU A 60 -7.59 7.06 1.33
C LEU A 60 -6.47 7.88 1.98
N LYS A 61 -5.52 8.39 1.19
CA LYS A 61 -4.44 9.26 1.68
C LYS A 61 -5.01 10.51 2.35
N THR A 62 -6.03 11.12 1.74
CA THR A 62 -6.70 12.31 2.28
C THR A 62 -7.37 11.99 3.61
N TRP A 63 -8.09 10.87 3.69
CA TRP A 63 -8.70 10.42 4.93
C TRP A 63 -7.66 10.10 6.02
N LEU A 64 -6.55 9.44 5.66
CA LEU A 64 -5.45 9.14 6.59
C LEU A 64 -4.77 10.40 7.11
N SER A 65 -4.70 11.49 6.32
CA SER A 65 -4.07 12.75 6.74
C SER A 65 -4.71 13.36 7.99
N PHE A 66 -6.01 13.13 8.20
CA PHE A 66 -6.71 13.50 9.44
C PHE A 66 -6.11 12.81 10.68
N PHE A 67 -5.68 11.56 10.53
CA PHE A 67 -5.16 10.75 11.62
C PHE A 67 -3.66 10.93 11.88
N GLU A 68 -2.93 11.56 10.95
CA GLU A 68 -1.47 11.77 11.09
C GLU A 68 -1.11 12.49 12.39
N GLY A 69 -1.91 13.47 12.82
CA GLY A 69 -1.70 14.17 14.09
C GLY A 69 -1.81 13.27 15.33
N TYR A 70 -2.67 12.25 15.30
CA TYR A 70 -2.84 11.32 16.41
C TYR A 70 -1.61 10.42 16.57
N TRP A 71 -1.06 9.91 15.46
CA TRP A 71 0.11 9.04 15.48
C TRP A 71 1.40 9.81 15.78
N MET A 72 1.55 11.03 15.26
CA MET A 72 2.72 11.87 15.55
C MET A 72 2.83 12.25 17.03
N ASN A 73 1.69 12.45 17.71
CA ASN A 73 1.68 12.68 19.15
C ASN A 73 2.12 11.44 19.96
N GLY A 74 1.68 10.25 19.57
CA GLY A 74 2.12 8.99 20.18
C GLY A 74 3.61 8.71 19.96
N LEU A 75 4.14 8.98 18.76
CA LEU A 75 5.55 8.81 18.42
C LEU A 75 6.45 9.87 19.08
N ARG A 76 5.96 11.10 19.25
CA ARG A 76 6.68 12.12 20.04
C ARG A 76 6.82 11.71 21.49
N LEU A 77 5.76 11.21 22.10
CA LEU A 77 5.81 10.73 23.48
C LEU A 77 6.85 9.62 23.62
N SER A 78 6.81 8.57 22.80
CA SER A 78 7.78 7.47 22.93
C SER A 78 9.23 7.99 22.90
N SER A 79 9.58 8.90 21.98
CA SER A 79 10.92 9.49 21.90
C SER A 79 11.34 10.28 23.16
N VAL A 80 10.39 10.99 23.79
CA VAL A 80 10.61 11.73 25.05
C VAL A 80 10.79 10.78 26.22
N TRP A 81 9.96 9.74 26.32
CA TRP A 81 10.07 8.68 27.33
C TRP A 81 11.41 7.94 27.23
N TRP A 82 11.87 7.62 26.01
CA TRP A 82 13.19 6.99 25.77
C TRP A 82 14.37 7.87 26.17
N LYS A 83 14.31 9.19 25.95
CA LYS A 83 15.36 10.13 26.41
C LYS A 83 15.37 10.28 27.94
N ARG A 84 14.18 10.32 28.57
CA ARG A 84 14.03 10.42 30.03
C ARG A 84 14.57 9.17 30.74
N MET A 85 14.27 7.96 30.24
CA MET A 85 14.73 6.70 30.85
C MET A 85 16.26 6.54 30.78
N ARG A 86 16.92 6.94 29.68
CA ARG A 86 18.40 6.86 29.57
C ARG A 86 19.12 7.73 30.59
N SER A 87 18.55 8.88 30.97
CA SER A 87 19.17 9.77 31.97
C SER A 87 19.13 9.20 33.39
N HIS A 88 18.14 8.36 33.72
CA HIS A 88 18.04 7.73 35.04
C HIS A 88 18.97 6.52 35.24
N HIS A 89 19.47 5.92 34.16
CA HIS A 89 20.38 4.77 34.24
C HIS A 89 21.87 5.15 34.25
N ASN A 90 22.22 6.38 33.87
CA ASN A 90 23.61 6.83 33.82
C ASN A 90 24.10 7.51 35.12
N GLY A 91 23.30 7.46 36.21
CA GLY A 91 23.59 8.11 37.49
C GLY A 91 23.88 7.15 38.67
N LYS A 92 24.10 5.85 38.41
CA LYS A 92 24.41 4.84 39.45
C LYS A 92 25.74 4.09 39.22
N ILE A 93 26.68 4.75 38.55
CA ILE A 93 28.08 4.32 38.47
C ILE A 93 28.93 5.58 38.53
N ALA A 94 28.99 6.16 39.72
CA ALA A 94 30.02 7.09 40.20
C ALA A 94 30.13 6.89 41.71
#